data_AF-A0A2S1KRU0-F1
#
_entry.id   AF-A0A2S1KRU0-F1
#
_cell.length_a   1.000
_cell.length_b   1.000
_cell.length_c   1.000
_cell.angle_alpha   90.00
_cell.angle_beta   90.00
_cell.angle_gamma   90.00
#
_symmetry.space_group_name_H-M   'P 1'
#
loop_
_entity.id
_entity.type
_entity.pdbx_description
1 polymer ?
#
loop_
_entity_poly.entity_id
_entity_poly.type
_entity_poly.pdbx_seq_one_letter_code
_entity_poly.pdbx_strand_id
1 'polypeptide(L)'
;MSFNSKMDKEDYLDPESEAQMKEAFANNPVRHVGVQNMVEDLDLGGQKNKRERKESVSITMTPTMKKALLKIAKQNGYTGMSAFAVDLFQAIIDQQENKKEK
;
A
#
# COMPACT_ATOMS: atom_id res chain seq x y z
N MET A 1 -32.42 8.44 33.12
CA MET A 1 -32.62 9.02 34.46
C MET A 1 -31.78 8.21 35.44
N SER A 2 -31.18 8.93 36.39
CA SER A 2 -29.99 8.60 37.19
C SER A 2 -30.13 7.41 38.16
N PHE A 3 -29.09 6.56 38.19
CA PHE A 3 -28.70 5.86 39.42
C PHE A 3 -27.58 6.69 40.06
N ASN A 4 -27.91 7.42 41.13
CA ASN A 4 -26.96 8.17 41.95
C ASN A 4 -26.03 7.19 42.67
N SER A 5 -24.82 6.97 42.19
CA SER A 5 -23.72 6.65 43.09
C SER A 5 -23.11 7.96 43.57
N LYS A 6 -23.50 8.36 44.79
CA LYS A 6 -22.64 9.25 45.57
C LYS A 6 -21.36 8.45 45.80
N MET A 7 -20.35 8.69 44.97
CA MET A 7 -18.97 8.43 45.34
C MET A 7 -18.70 9.35 46.52
N ASP A 8 -18.93 8.81 47.71
CA ASP A 8 -18.44 9.40 48.94
C ASP A 8 -16.93 9.50 48.78
N LYS A 9 -16.46 10.75 48.82
CA LYS A 9 -15.07 11.13 48.59
C LYS A 9 -14.17 10.72 49.76
N GLU A 10 -14.19 9.46 50.21
CA GLU A 10 -13.30 8.98 51.29
C GLU A 10 -12.86 7.50 51.12
N ASP A 11 -12.79 7.01 49.88
CA ASP A 11 -12.14 5.73 49.59
C ASP A 11 -10.64 5.93 49.31
N TYR A 12 -9.88 5.95 50.41
CA TYR A 12 -8.52 5.40 50.56
C TYR A 12 -7.63 5.39 49.31
N LEU A 13 -6.91 6.50 49.09
CA LEU A 13 -5.57 6.43 48.48
C LEU A 13 -4.64 5.84 49.52
N ASP A 14 -4.63 4.51 49.62
CA ASP A 14 -3.66 3.78 50.43
C ASP A 14 -2.26 4.11 49.89
N PRO A 15 -1.33 4.70 50.67
CA PRO A 15 0.00 5.06 50.19
C PRO A 15 0.78 3.87 49.59
N GLU A 16 0.43 2.63 49.96
CA GLU A 16 0.96 1.43 49.31
C GLU A 16 0.48 1.26 47.86
N SER A 17 -0.74 1.67 47.53
CA SER A 17 -1.29 1.58 46.17
C SER A 17 -0.63 2.57 45.21
N GLU A 18 -0.30 3.78 45.68
CA GLU A 18 0.47 4.75 44.90
C GLU A 18 1.90 4.26 44.63
N ALA A 19 2.53 3.63 45.64
CA ALA A 19 3.85 3.03 45.48
C ALA A 19 3.83 1.87 44.46
N GLN A 20 2.83 1.00 44.53
CA GLN A 20 2.66 -0.12 43.60
C GLN A 20 2.40 0.34 42.17
N MET A 21 1.56 1.38 41.98
CA MET A 21 1.35 1.95 40.65
C MET A 21 2.64 2.56 40.10
N LYS A 22 3.38 3.30 40.93
CA LYS A 22 4.65 3.93 40.53
C LYS A 22 5.72 2.91 40.16
N GLU A 23 5.82 1.80 40.90
CA GLU A 23 6.70 0.68 40.55
C GLU A 23 6.26 -0.03 39.26
N ALA A 24 4.96 -0.25 39.06
CA ALA A 24 4.43 -0.84 37.82
C ALA A 24 4.71 0.05 36.59
N PHE A 25 4.59 1.38 36.73
CA PHE A 25 4.94 2.32 35.66
C PHE A 25 6.46 2.46 35.43
N ALA A 26 7.28 2.22 36.46
CA ALA A 26 8.73 2.21 36.34
C ALA A 26 9.22 0.93 35.64
N ASN A 27 8.62 -0.21 35.95
CA ASN A 27 8.97 -1.52 35.39
C ASN A 27 8.20 -1.86 34.10
N ASN A 28 7.52 -0.89 33.48
CA ASN A 28 6.77 -1.15 32.25
C ASN A 28 7.77 -1.43 31.11
N PRO A 29 7.76 -2.65 30.51
CA PRO A 29 8.69 -3.01 29.44
C PRO A 29 8.58 -2.08 28.23
N VAL A 30 7.44 -1.40 28.05
CA VAL A 30 7.22 -0.40 26.99
C VAL A 30 8.15 0.82 27.12
N ARG A 31 8.63 1.15 28.32
CA ARG A 31 9.58 2.28 28.53
C ARG A 31 11.03 1.88 28.30
N HIS A 32 11.35 0.60 28.47
CA HIS A 32 12.71 0.06 28.32
C HIS A 32 13.01 -0.40 26.89
N VAL A 33 11.98 -0.82 26.15
CA VAL A 33 12.10 -1.14 24.72
C VAL A 33 11.85 0.16 23.95
N GLY A 34 12.88 0.69 23.29
CA GLY A 34 12.74 1.87 22.45
C GLY A 34 11.61 1.66 21.44
N VAL A 35 10.78 2.68 21.21
CA VAL A 35 9.63 2.62 20.27
C VAL A 35 10.07 2.09 18.89
N GLN A 36 11.33 2.31 18.50
CA GLN A 36 11.95 1.76 17.30
C GLN A 36 11.88 0.22 17.23
N ASN A 37 12.12 -0.50 18.34
CA ASN A 37 12.07 -1.96 18.38
C ASN A 37 10.62 -2.49 18.31
N MET A 38 9.63 -1.74 18.78
CA MET A 38 8.21 -2.13 18.64
C MET A 38 7.69 -1.93 17.22
N VAL A 39 8.26 -0.98 16.48
CA VAL A 39 7.92 -0.73 15.08
C VAL A 39 8.66 -1.70 14.14
N GLU A 40 9.81 -2.23 14.53
CA GLU A 40 10.50 -3.29 13.78
C GLU A 40 9.71 -4.62 13.73
N ASP A 41 9.04 -4.99 14.84
CA ASP A 41 8.19 -6.20 14.89
C ASP A 41 6.84 -6.00 14.18
N LEU A 42 6.42 -4.75 13.98
CA LEU A 42 5.33 -4.42 13.07
C LEU A 42 5.88 -4.50 11.65
N ASP A 43 5.79 -5.69 11.03
CA ASP A 43 6.08 -5.94 9.60
C ASP A 43 5.09 -5.18 8.68
N LEU A 44 5.11 -3.85 8.78
CA LEU A 44 4.47 -2.90 7.88
C LEU A 44 5.30 -2.74 6.60
N GLY A 45 6.50 -3.34 6.55
CA GLY A 45 7.39 -3.39 5.38
C GLY A 45 7.07 -4.52 4.39
N GLY A 46 6.29 -5.53 4.80
CA GLY A 46 5.93 -6.70 3.99
C GLY A 46 4.86 -6.46 2.92
N GLN A 47 4.05 -5.40 3.04
CA GLN A 47 3.10 -5.00 2.01
C GLN A 47 3.76 -4.13 0.92
N LYS A 48 4.90 -4.59 0.39
CA LYS A 48 5.29 -4.19 -0.95
C LYS A 48 4.20 -4.72 -1.86
N ASN A 49 3.28 -3.86 -2.29
CA ASN A 49 2.29 -4.09 -3.34
C ASN A 49 2.87 -5.14 -4.30
N LYS A 50 2.38 -6.38 -4.23
CA LYS A 50 2.80 -7.45 -5.14
C LYS A 50 2.40 -6.97 -6.53
N ARG A 51 3.30 -6.23 -7.19
CA ARG A 51 3.17 -5.89 -8.60
C ARG A 51 3.19 -7.23 -9.29
N GLU A 52 2.00 -7.69 -9.67
CA GLU A 52 1.85 -8.88 -10.47
C GLU A 52 2.77 -8.75 -11.69
N ARG A 53 3.48 -9.84 -11.96
CA ARG A 53 4.42 -9.87 -13.07
C ARG A 53 3.60 -9.77 -14.36
N LYS A 54 3.73 -8.63 -15.05
CA LYS A 54 3.08 -8.45 -16.36
C LYS A 54 3.63 -9.50 -17.33
N GLU A 55 2.73 -10.16 -18.06
CA GLU A 55 3.09 -11.08 -19.13
C GLU A 55 3.85 -10.34 -20.23
N SER A 56 4.82 -11.01 -20.85
CA SER A 56 5.69 -10.42 -21.87
C SER A 56 5.68 -11.26 -23.13
N VAL A 57 5.44 -10.61 -24.27
CA VAL A 57 5.49 -11.23 -25.60
C VAL A 57 6.56 -10.54 -26.43
N SER A 58 7.41 -11.34 -27.09
CA SER A 58 8.42 -10.83 -28.02
C SER A 58 7.85 -10.73 -29.44
N ILE A 59 7.94 -9.55 -30.05
CA ILE A 59 7.51 -9.31 -31.42
C ILE A 59 8.73 -8.98 -32.28
N THR A 60 8.91 -9.77 -33.34
CA THR A 60 9.99 -9.57 -34.31
C THR A 60 9.55 -8.53 -35.36
N MET A 61 10.42 -7.56 -35.64
CA MET A 61 10.18 -6.52 -36.64
C MET A 61 11.50 -6.04 -37.23
N THR A 62 11.44 -5.41 -38.40
CA THR A 62 12.63 -4.82 -39.00
C THR A 62 13.10 -3.58 -38.21
N PRO A 63 14.40 -3.26 -38.24
CA PRO A 63 14.91 -2.07 -37.53
C PRO A 63 14.25 -0.76 -37.98
N THR A 64 13.90 -0.66 -39.27
CA THR A 64 13.23 0.52 -39.85
C THR A 64 11.80 0.66 -39.32
N MET A 65 11.03 -0.43 -39.26
CA MET A 65 9.70 -0.43 -38.64
C MET A 65 9.76 -0.01 -37.18
N LYS A 66 10.70 -0.57 -36.41
CA LYS A 66 10.88 -0.20 -35.00
C LYS A 66 11.12 1.30 -34.85
N LYS A 67 12.01 1.89 -35.66
CA LYS A 67 12.29 3.33 -35.62
C LYS A 67 11.06 4.17 -35.96
N ALA A 68 10.31 3.78 -36.99
CA ALA A 68 9.10 4.50 -37.40
C ALA A 68 8.04 4.48 -36.29
N LEU A 69 7.74 3.31 -35.73
CA LEU A 69 6.77 3.15 -34.64
C LEU A 69 7.17 3.91 -33.38
N LEU A 70 8.47 3.93 -33.05
CA LEU A 70 8.97 4.67 -31.88
C LEU A 70 8.81 6.19 -32.07
N LYS A 71 9.00 6.68 -33.30
CA LYS A 71 8.76 8.09 -33.64
C LYS A 71 7.28 8.45 -33.47
N ILE A 72 6.38 7.61 -33.98
CA ILE A 72 4.94 7.79 -33.85
C ILE A 72 4.52 7.77 -32.37
N ALA A 73 5.02 6.82 -31.59
CA ALA A 73 4.73 6.73 -30.15
C ALA A 73 5.13 8.02 -29.41
N LYS A 74 6.33 8.55 -29.67
CA LYS A 74 6.79 9.80 -29.06
C LYS A 74 5.95 11.01 -29.47
N GLN A 75 5.56 11.09 -30.73
CA GLN A 75 4.72 12.18 -31.24
C GLN A 75 3.35 12.23 -30.55
N ASN A 76 2.83 11.07 -30.15
CA ASN A 76 1.56 10.96 -29.43
C ASN A 76 1.72 10.98 -27.89
N GLY A 77 2.89 11.36 -27.38
CA GLY A 77 3.12 11.53 -25.93
C GLY A 77 3.31 10.24 -25.13
N TYR A 78 3.49 9.09 -25.78
CA TYR A 78 3.69 7.83 -25.07
C TYR A 78 5.09 7.77 -24.44
N THR A 79 5.14 7.27 -23.19
CA THR A 79 6.38 7.08 -22.42
C THR A 79 7.30 6.01 -23.02
N GLY A 80 6.75 5.07 -23.78
CA GLY A 80 7.51 4.01 -24.43
C GLY A 80 6.72 3.24 -25.49
N MET A 81 7.44 2.41 -26.24
CA MET A 81 6.87 1.60 -27.32
C MET A 81 5.89 0.54 -26.82
N SER A 82 6.11 -0.02 -25.62
CA SER A 82 5.22 -1.01 -25.02
C SER A 82 3.86 -0.41 -24.65
N ALA A 83 3.83 0.77 -24.04
CA ALA A 83 2.58 1.47 -23.72
C ALA A 83 1.77 1.78 -24.99
N PHE A 84 2.44 2.31 -26.02
CA PHE A 84 1.81 2.55 -27.31
C PHE A 84 1.25 1.27 -27.96
N ALA A 85 1.99 0.16 -27.88
CA ALA A 85 1.56 -1.11 -28.46
C ALA A 85 0.31 -1.67 -27.76
N VAL A 86 0.24 -1.59 -26.43
CA VAL A 86 -0.92 -2.09 -25.66
C VAL A 86 -2.20 -1.37 -26.08
N ASP A 87 -2.18 -0.03 -26.13
CA ASP A 87 -3.37 0.75 -26.49
C ASP A 87 -3.79 0.49 -27.95
N LEU A 88 -2.82 0.32 -28.84
CA LEU A 88 -3.08 0.01 -30.24
C LEU A 88 -3.71 -1.38 -30.41
N PHE A 89 -3.22 -2.38 -29.69
CA PHE A 89 -3.83 -3.72 -29.71
C PHE A 89 -5.22 -3.74 -29.09
N GLN A 90 -5.43 -3.01 -27.99
CA GLN A 90 -6.75 -2.89 -27.37
C GLN A 90 -7.75 -2.26 -28.34
N ALA A 91 -7.40 -1.15 -28.99
CA ALA A 91 -8.27 -0.50 -29.96
C ALA A 91 -8.62 -1.41 -31.15
N ILE A 92 -7.70 -2.27 -31.60
CA ILE A 92 -7.96 -3.26 -32.66
C ILE A 92 -8.92 -4.34 -32.17
N ILE A 93 -8.74 -4.84 -30.94
CA ILE A 93 -9.62 -5.86 -30.33
C ILE A 93 -11.03 -5.29 -30.21
N ASP A 94 -11.18 -4.09 -29.65
CA ASP A 94 -12.47 -3.42 -29.47
C ASP A 94 -13.17 -3.23 -30.83
N GLN A 95 -12.44 -2.86 -31.88
CA GLN A 95 -12.99 -2.76 -33.24
C GLN A 95 -13.45 -4.09 -33.81
N GLN A 96 -12.77 -5.19 -33.49
CA GLN A 96 -13.13 -6.53 -33.95
C GLN A 96 -14.35 -7.07 -33.22
N GLU A 97 -14.48 -6.81 -31.93
CA GLU A 97 -15.66 -7.21 -31.14
C GLU A 97 -16.91 -6.49 -31.64
N ASN A 98 -16.84 -5.16 -31.82
CA ASN A 98 -17.93 -4.36 -32.37
C ASN A 98 -18.37 -4.78 -33.80
N LYS A 99 -17.49 -5.43 -34.56
CA LYS A 99 -17.83 -5.96 -35.90
C LYS A 99 -18.52 -7.31 -35.86
N LYS A 100 -18.40 -8.09 -34.79
CA LYS A 100 -19.05 -9.40 -34.65
C LYS A 100 -20.50 -9.31 -34.20
N GLU A 101 -20.90 -8.17 -33.62
CA GLU A 101 -22.27 -7.92 -33.14
C GLU A 101 -23.22 -7.36 -34.22
N LYS A 102 -22.74 -7.19 -35.46
CA LYS A 102 -23.54 -6.76 -36.63
C LYS A 102 -23.64 -7.87 -37.65
#